data_AF-A0A5C5YWQ1-F1
#
_entry.id   AF-A0A5C5YWQ1-F1
#
_cell.length_a   1.000
_cell.length_b   1.000
_cell.length_c   1.000
_cell.angle_alpha   90.00
_cell.angle_beta   90.00
_cell.angle_gamma   90.00
#
_symmetry.space_group_name_H-M   'P 1'
#
loop_
_entity.id
_entity.type
_entity.pdbx_description
1 polymer ?
#
loop_
_entity_poly.entity_id
_entity_poly.type
_entity_poly.pdbx_seq_one_letter_code
_entity_poly.pdbx_strand_id
1 'polypeptide(L)'
;MGGRGTRRCPELFGPGKDKQLFYLFDYCRNQEYFSQEPPSSGGSLSESLRAKLFNARLELIGVLETRPAMVKEVKSGYVAECETVVPQADEDDFDPKSKRLVQRQVTRRLYTQFASMNFENFVVRTHRPVVEKFAKAEAWAKPSDTDKDELAHQIAGLPTQLDRESEDAKRFDLLVLNLQLALSSREPFYERSKKQVVAIAGLLEEKSTISKVRKQMSYIQVVQTDPWWEDVTVPMLEVIRRRLRDLVQFIEKKKRQPIYTDFEDLLGDETEVGFRQFAGQDTFERLRSEAQASLREHFDIDAVRKLWTSEPLAQHDLNDLESILNDNQIGNPEYVEQAKQECESFGLFVRSLVGLDREVARRLFGEFLQGSEYNANQIELINMVINHLVDHGVVGVSILYESPFTDVSPQGPDAIFSAEQIDKITQLLEEIRSTAVAA
;
A
#
# COMPACT_ATOMS: atom_id res chain seq x y z
N MET A 1 16.83 -5.03 25.14
CA MET A 1 17.73 -4.12 25.89
C MET A 1 17.14 -2.70 25.91
N GLY A 2 16.70 -2.19 27.07
CA GLY A 2 16.13 -0.84 27.23
C GLY A 2 17.16 0.28 27.26
N GLY A 3 18.06 0.33 26.27
CA GLY A 3 19.36 1.00 26.38
C GLY A 3 19.42 2.53 26.16
N ARG A 4 18.34 3.22 25.80
CA ARG A 4 18.38 4.68 25.55
C ARG A 4 17.41 5.51 26.38
N GLY A 5 16.27 4.92 26.78
CA GLY A 5 15.25 5.59 27.59
C GLY A 5 15.66 5.86 29.04
N THR A 6 16.70 5.20 29.56
CA THR A 6 17.15 5.29 30.95
C THR A 6 18.07 6.47 31.26
N ARG A 7 18.51 7.22 30.23
CA ARG A 7 19.43 8.35 30.44
C ARG A 7 18.70 9.53 31.09
N ARG A 8 19.37 10.19 32.03
CA ARG A 8 18.92 11.49 32.55
C ARG A 8 18.86 12.49 31.39
N CYS A 9 17.75 13.21 31.29
CA CYS A 9 17.57 14.33 30.37
C CYS A 9 17.32 15.59 31.21
N PRO A 10 18.28 16.52 31.26
CA PRO A 10 18.08 17.77 31.98
C PRO A 10 16.93 18.59 31.39
N GLU A 11 16.21 19.31 32.25
CA GLU A 11 15.11 20.23 31.87
C GLU A 11 13.96 19.62 31.02
N LEU A 12 13.78 18.29 31.04
CA LEU A 12 12.79 17.60 30.21
C LEU A 12 11.35 18.08 30.49
N PHE A 13 11.04 18.41 31.74
CA PHE A 13 9.72 18.88 32.16
C PHE A 13 9.70 20.40 32.41
N GLY A 14 10.69 21.13 31.89
CA GLY A 14 10.82 22.58 32.02
C GLY A 14 12.09 23.04 32.75
N PRO A 15 12.33 24.36 32.82
CA PRO A 15 13.53 24.93 33.44
C PRO A 15 13.72 24.42 34.87
N GLY A 16 14.87 23.79 35.14
CA GLY A 16 15.19 23.18 36.44
C GLY A 16 14.43 21.88 36.78
N LYS A 17 13.62 21.33 35.87
CA LYS A 17 12.87 20.07 36.07
C LYS A 17 13.40 18.96 35.15
N ASP A 18 14.38 18.22 35.65
CA ASP A 18 14.98 17.08 34.95
C ASP A 18 14.03 15.88 34.84
N LYS A 19 14.34 14.97 33.92
CA LYS A 19 13.68 13.67 33.79
C LYS A 19 13.76 12.86 35.09
N GLN A 20 12.62 12.61 35.72
CA GLN A 20 12.51 11.83 36.96
C GLN A 20 12.20 10.34 36.72
N LEU A 21 11.37 10.05 35.73
CA LEU A 21 10.90 8.69 35.44
C LEU A 21 10.64 8.50 33.95
N PHE A 22 10.43 7.24 33.55
CA PHE A 22 9.91 6.88 32.24
C PHE A 22 9.03 5.65 32.41
N TYR A 23 7.90 5.63 31.71
CA TYR A 23 7.06 4.45 31.63
C TYR A 23 7.45 3.66 30.38
N LEU A 24 7.50 2.33 30.51
CA LEU A 24 7.64 1.42 29.38
C LEU A 24 6.28 0.76 29.18
N PHE A 25 5.55 1.18 28.16
CA PHE A 25 4.29 0.56 27.80
C PHE A 25 4.56 -0.59 26.84
N ASP A 26 4.37 -1.82 27.32
CA ASP A 26 4.45 -3.01 26.48
C ASP A 26 3.12 -3.22 25.74
N TYR A 27 2.90 -2.38 24.72
CA TYR A 27 1.71 -2.47 23.88
C TYR A 27 1.84 -3.67 22.94
N CYS A 28 0.78 -4.49 22.89
CA CYS A 28 0.72 -5.74 22.11
C CYS A 28 1.69 -6.86 22.57
N ARG A 29 2.12 -6.88 23.84
CA ARG A 29 2.96 -7.95 24.41
C ARG A 29 4.25 -8.16 23.60
N ASN A 30 4.95 -7.09 23.22
CA ASN A 30 6.21 -7.15 22.46
C ASN A 30 7.25 -8.04 23.16
N GLN A 31 7.27 -8.10 24.49
CA GLN A 31 8.18 -9.01 25.20
C GLN A 31 7.90 -10.49 24.93
N GLU A 32 6.62 -10.88 24.81
CA GLU A 32 6.21 -12.22 24.35
C GLU A 32 6.53 -12.42 22.86
N TYR A 33 6.26 -11.41 22.01
CA TYR A 33 6.52 -11.44 20.56
C TYR A 33 8.01 -11.69 20.23
N PHE A 34 8.93 -10.99 20.89
CA PHE A 34 10.39 -11.17 20.70
C PHE A 34 10.95 -12.45 21.36
N SER A 35 10.14 -13.16 22.16
CA SER A 35 10.50 -14.46 22.74
C SER A 35 10.02 -15.63 21.86
N GLN A 36 9.28 -15.36 20.79
CA GLN A 36 8.92 -16.29 19.74
C GLN A 36 9.65 -15.90 18.43
N GLU A 37 9.66 -16.76 17.40
CA GLU A 37 10.11 -16.41 16.04
C GLU A 37 8.92 -16.11 15.09
N PRO A 38 8.11 -15.05 15.30
CA PRO A 38 7.01 -14.73 14.41
C PRO A 38 7.48 -13.94 13.18
N PRO A 39 6.72 -14.00 12.06
CA PRO A 39 6.98 -13.17 10.89
C PRO A 39 6.82 -11.67 11.22
N SER A 40 7.72 -10.84 10.69
CA SER A 40 7.78 -9.41 10.98
C SER A 40 6.62 -8.65 10.33
N SER A 41 5.74 -8.03 11.13
CA SER A 41 4.80 -7.03 10.64
C SER A 41 5.57 -5.71 10.41
N GLY A 42 5.77 -5.34 9.15
CA GLY A 42 6.44 -4.10 8.77
C GLY A 42 5.60 -2.87 9.13
N GLY A 43 5.83 -2.28 10.30
CA GLY A 43 5.27 -0.96 10.61
C GLY A 43 5.70 0.07 9.55
N SER A 44 4.78 0.93 9.11
CA SER A 44 5.11 1.96 8.12
C SER A 44 5.93 3.08 8.76
N LEU A 45 7.25 2.89 8.80
CA LEU A 45 8.16 3.97 9.09
C LEU A 45 8.07 4.97 7.93
N SER A 46 7.76 6.24 8.24
CA SER A 46 7.78 7.31 7.26
C SER A 46 9.13 7.32 6.54
N GLU A 47 9.10 7.37 5.21
CA GLU A 47 10.30 7.26 4.39
C GLU A 47 11.35 8.31 4.79
N SER A 48 12.60 7.86 4.98
CA SER A 48 13.71 8.74 5.37
C SER A 48 14.00 9.79 4.29
N LEU A 49 14.54 10.96 4.67
CA LEU A 49 14.92 11.99 3.71
C LEU A 49 15.93 11.50 2.66
N ARG A 50 16.80 10.55 3.04
CA ARG A 50 17.77 9.94 2.11
C ARG A 50 17.06 9.07 1.07
N ALA A 51 16.08 8.26 1.50
CA ALA A 51 15.28 7.43 0.62
C ALA A 51 14.44 8.28 -0.34
N LYS A 52 13.78 9.33 0.17
CA LYS A 52 13.05 10.31 -0.67
C LYS A 52 13.93 10.93 -1.76
N LEU A 53 15.16 11.33 -1.39
CA LEU A 53 16.12 11.87 -2.35
C LEU A 53 16.58 10.84 -3.38
N PHE A 54 16.73 9.58 -2.98
CA PHE A 54 17.10 8.50 -3.88
C PHE A 54 15.97 8.24 -4.89
N ASN A 55 14.73 8.16 -4.40
CA ASN A 55 13.54 7.92 -5.20
C ASN A 55 13.25 9.07 -6.17
N ALA A 56 13.29 10.33 -5.71
CA ALA A 56 13.11 11.48 -6.59
C ALA A 56 14.16 11.54 -7.72
N ARG A 57 15.40 11.07 -7.46
CA ARG A 57 16.46 10.98 -8.48
C ARG A 57 16.21 9.84 -9.48
N LEU A 58 15.72 8.69 -9.02
CA LEU A 58 15.32 7.59 -9.91
C LEU A 58 14.18 7.99 -10.83
N GLU A 59 13.16 8.64 -10.27
CA GLU A 59 12.02 9.17 -11.03
C GLU A 59 12.50 10.18 -12.09
N LEU A 60 13.40 11.09 -11.70
CA LEU A 60 13.95 12.08 -12.62
C LEU A 60 14.70 11.42 -13.80
N ILE A 61 15.46 10.35 -13.57
CA ILE A 61 16.11 9.60 -14.64
C ILE A 61 15.04 9.04 -15.60
N GLY A 62 13.99 8.41 -15.08
CA GLY A 62 12.91 7.85 -15.90
C GLY A 62 12.23 8.89 -16.78
N VAL A 63 11.94 10.07 -16.23
CA VAL A 63 11.31 11.19 -16.95
C VAL A 63 12.24 11.79 -18.03
N LEU A 64 13.54 11.81 -17.77
CA LEU A 64 14.53 12.31 -18.75
C LEU A 64 14.76 11.33 -19.90
N GLU A 65 14.49 10.03 -19.71
CA GLU A 65 14.62 8.98 -20.73
C GLU A 65 13.44 8.89 -21.70
N THR A 66 12.22 9.18 -21.27
CA THR A 66 10.98 8.92 -22.04
C THR A 66 10.74 9.88 -23.21
N ARG A 67 11.55 10.94 -23.36
CA ARG A 67 11.47 11.85 -24.51
C ARG A 67 12.60 11.55 -25.49
N PRO A 68 12.39 10.74 -26.54
CA PRO A 68 13.22 10.86 -27.72
C PRO A 68 12.97 12.28 -28.24
N ALA A 69 13.98 13.14 -28.15
CA ALA A 69 13.97 14.37 -28.93
C ALA A 69 13.74 13.96 -30.38
N MET A 70 12.73 14.55 -31.04
CA MET A 70 12.65 14.53 -32.49
C MET A 70 13.96 15.08 -33.03
N VAL A 71 14.88 14.19 -33.38
CA VAL A 71 16.06 14.55 -34.17
C VAL A 71 15.53 14.75 -35.57
N LYS A 72 15.29 16.02 -35.93
CA LYS A 72 15.30 16.39 -37.35
C LYS A 72 16.67 15.99 -37.88
N GLU A 73 16.67 15.12 -38.89
CA GLU A 73 17.84 14.71 -39.63
C GLU A 73 18.72 15.93 -39.96
N VAL A 74 19.88 16.02 -39.30
CA VAL A 74 21.01 16.71 -39.90
C VAL A 74 21.85 15.61 -40.54
N LYS A 75 21.70 15.52 -41.86
CA LYS A 75 22.55 14.70 -42.71
C LYS A 75 24.01 15.15 -42.55
N SER A 76 24.88 14.15 -42.51
CA SER A 76 26.23 14.12 -43.10
C SER A 76 27.38 14.05 -42.11
N GLY A 77 28.02 12.87 -42.12
CA GLY A 77 29.47 12.74 -42.13
C GLY A 77 30.12 12.44 -40.78
N TYR A 78 30.41 11.15 -40.57
CA TYR A 78 31.32 10.51 -39.59
C TYR A 78 30.62 9.61 -38.55
N VAL A 79 30.42 8.36 -38.96
CA VAL A 79 30.40 7.15 -38.12
C VAL A 79 31.81 6.56 -38.29
N ALA A 80 32.53 5.99 -37.33
CA ALA A 80 32.19 5.35 -36.08
C ALA A 80 33.47 5.31 -35.22
N GLU A 81 33.34 5.34 -33.90
CA GLU A 81 34.20 4.56 -33.01
C GLU A 81 33.45 4.39 -31.68
N CYS A 82 32.87 3.20 -31.52
CA CYS A 82 32.48 2.67 -30.23
C CYS A 82 33.73 2.08 -29.58
N GLU A 83 34.39 2.81 -28.68
CA GLU A 83 35.39 2.27 -27.75
C GLU A 83 35.21 2.98 -26.41
N THR A 84 34.58 2.32 -25.44
CA THR A 84 35.18 1.55 -24.33
C THR A 84 35.65 2.41 -23.16
N VAL A 85 35.26 1.95 -21.96
CA VAL A 85 35.77 2.30 -20.62
C VAL A 85 35.44 3.72 -20.13
N VAL A 86 34.83 3.75 -18.93
CA VAL A 86 34.64 4.91 -18.04
C VAL A 86 35.60 6.07 -18.34
N PRO A 87 35.11 7.23 -18.84
CA PRO A 87 35.97 8.38 -19.03
C PRO A 87 36.43 8.90 -17.67
N GLN A 88 37.75 9.05 -17.57
CA GLN A 88 38.49 9.56 -16.43
C GLN A 88 37.91 10.90 -15.94
N ALA A 89 38.02 11.07 -14.62
CA ALA A 89 37.85 12.34 -13.93
C ALA A 89 38.64 13.43 -14.68
N ASP A 90 37.95 14.51 -15.09
CA ASP A 90 38.42 15.91 -15.12
C ASP A 90 37.48 16.87 -15.90
N GLU A 91 36.36 16.40 -16.50
CA GLU A 91 35.38 17.27 -17.20
C GLU A 91 33.98 17.39 -16.52
N ASP A 92 33.77 16.87 -15.32
CA ASP A 92 32.43 16.76 -14.71
C ASP A 92 32.00 17.97 -13.84
N ASP A 93 32.80 19.04 -13.75
CA ASP A 93 32.51 20.20 -12.90
C ASP A 93 31.70 21.32 -13.59
N PHE A 94 31.46 21.24 -14.89
CA PHE A 94 30.68 22.27 -15.59
C PHE A 94 29.17 22.15 -15.30
N ASP A 95 28.49 23.28 -15.27
CA ASP A 95 27.03 23.37 -15.17
C ASP A 95 26.35 22.58 -16.30
N PRO A 96 25.43 21.65 -16.01
CA PRO A 96 24.84 20.83 -17.05
C PRO A 96 24.11 21.72 -18.07
N LYS A 97 24.47 21.57 -19.36
CA LYS A 97 23.83 22.31 -20.47
C LYS A 97 22.69 21.54 -21.14
N SER A 98 22.58 20.24 -20.87
CA SER A 98 21.62 19.36 -21.55
C SER A 98 20.99 18.37 -20.58
N LYS A 99 19.78 17.91 -20.90
CA LYS A 99 19.05 16.88 -20.13
C LYS A 99 19.86 15.59 -19.97
N ARG A 100 20.62 15.21 -21.00
CA ARG A 100 21.47 14.01 -20.99
C ARG A 100 22.63 14.13 -20.00
N LEU A 101 23.21 15.33 -19.84
CA LEU A 101 24.23 15.58 -18.82
C LEU A 101 23.64 15.54 -17.41
N VAL A 102 22.45 16.11 -17.20
CA VAL A 102 21.74 16.00 -15.91
C VAL A 102 21.50 14.54 -15.55
N GLN A 103 20.94 13.76 -16.49
CA GLN A 103 20.70 12.33 -16.31
C GLN A 103 22.00 11.60 -15.91
N ARG A 104 23.09 11.79 -16.65
CA ARG A 104 24.40 11.18 -16.35
C ARG A 104 24.89 11.53 -14.94
N GLN A 105 24.80 12.80 -14.54
CA GLN A 105 25.22 13.25 -13.22
C GLN A 105 24.36 12.65 -12.09
N VAL A 106 23.05 12.58 -12.29
CA VAL A 106 22.11 11.99 -11.33
C VAL A 106 22.35 10.49 -11.19
N THR A 107 22.50 9.75 -12.29
CA THR A 107 22.84 8.32 -12.31
C THR A 107 24.16 8.06 -11.59
N ARG A 108 25.21 8.86 -11.88
CA ARG A 108 26.51 8.75 -11.20
C ARG A 108 26.38 8.95 -9.69
N ARG A 109 25.55 9.90 -9.25
CA ARG A 109 25.31 10.16 -7.82
C ARG A 109 24.59 9.02 -7.14
N LEU A 110 23.57 8.44 -7.78
CA LEU A 110 22.87 7.25 -7.27
C LEU A 110 23.82 6.05 -7.17
N TYR A 111 24.62 5.81 -8.21
CA TYR A 111 25.62 4.75 -8.20
C TYR A 111 26.66 4.95 -7.10
N THR A 112 27.13 6.18 -6.88
CA THR A 112 28.08 6.49 -5.80
C THR A 112 27.46 6.23 -4.43
N GLN A 113 26.19 6.59 -4.25
CA GLN A 113 25.45 6.28 -3.02
C GLN A 113 25.31 4.77 -2.82
N PHE A 114 25.00 4.02 -3.87
CA PHE A 114 24.92 2.56 -3.85
C PHE A 114 26.27 1.91 -3.54
N ALA A 115 27.33 2.29 -4.26
CA ALA A 115 28.68 1.73 -4.11
C ALA A 115 29.29 2.00 -2.73
N SER A 116 28.82 3.04 -2.03
CA SER A 116 29.22 3.34 -0.64
C SER A 116 28.49 2.51 0.42
N MET A 117 27.59 1.60 0.03
CA MET A 117 26.93 0.68 0.98
C MET A 117 27.92 -0.38 1.45
N ASN A 118 27.82 -0.76 2.73
CA ASN A 118 28.59 -1.89 3.24
C ASN A 118 27.82 -3.19 2.97
N PHE A 119 28.29 -3.98 2.01
CA PHE A 119 27.71 -5.27 1.62
C PHE A 119 27.67 -6.30 2.78
N GLU A 120 28.54 -6.16 3.76
CA GLU A 120 28.59 -7.05 4.93
C GLU A 120 27.63 -6.62 6.06
N ASN A 121 26.97 -5.47 5.92
CA ASN A 121 25.98 -5.02 6.90
C ASN A 121 24.76 -5.98 6.89
N PHE A 122 24.32 -6.41 8.08
CA PHE A 122 23.20 -7.35 8.20
C PHE A 122 21.90 -6.89 7.51
N VAL A 123 21.61 -5.57 7.49
CA VAL A 123 20.44 -5.00 6.80
C VAL A 123 20.63 -5.01 5.28
N VAL A 124 21.85 -4.86 4.78
CA VAL A 124 22.14 -4.89 3.34
C VAL A 124 22.13 -6.34 2.84
N ARG A 125 22.60 -7.28 3.68
CA ARG A 125 22.66 -8.72 3.36
C ARG A 125 21.30 -9.35 3.09
N THR A 126 20.21 -8.85 3.69
CA THR A 126 18.85 -9.33 3.40
C THR A 126 18.41 -9.01 1.96
N HIS A 127 19.03 -8.02 1.32
CA HIS A 127 18.76 -7.61 -0.06
C HIS A 127 19.86 -8.02 -1.04
N ARG A 128 20.70 -9.00 -0.69
CA ARG A 128 21.88 -9.43 -1.47
C ARG A 128 21.59 -9.72 -2.96
N PRO A 129 20.50 -10.40 -3.36
CA PRO A 129 20.23 -10.65 -4.77
C PRO A 129 20.10 -9.36 -5.60
N VAL A 130 19.38 -8.37 -5.06
CA VAL A 130 19.17 -7.08 -5.71
C VAL A 130 20.46 -6.25 -5.72
N VAL A 131 21.20 -6.29 -4.62
CA VAL A 131 22.50 -5.62 -4.49
C VAL A 131 23.53 -6.20 -5.49
N GLU A 132 23.60 -7.51 -5.69
CA GLU A 132 24.50 -8.12 -6.67
C GLU A 132 24.11 -7.79 -8.13
N LYS A 133 22.81 -7.69 -8.42
CA LYS A 133 22.29 -7.23 -9.71
C LYS A 133 22.76 -5.80 -10.03
N PHE A 134 22.56 -4.85 -9.11
CA PHE A 134 22.91 -3.45 -9.31
C PHE A 134 24.38 -3.11 -9.02
N ALA A 135 25.20 -4.07 -8.58
CA ALA A 135 26.65 -3.88 -8.51
C ALA A 135 27.31 -3.72 -9.90
N LYS A 136 26.69 -4.30 -10.94
CA LYS A 136 27.16 -4.20 -12.32
C LYS A 136 26.80 -2.84 -12.93
N ALA A 137 27.77 -2.15 -13.52
CA ALA A 137 27.56 -0.85 -14.14
C ALA A 137 26.51 -0.88 -15.28
N GLU A 138 26.39 -2.01 -15.96
CA GLU A 138 25.41 -2.24 -17.04
C GLU A 138 23.96 -2.06 -16.57
N ALA A 139 23.66 -2.42 -15.32
CA ALA A 139 22.32 -2.28 -14.74
C ALA A 139 21.88 -0.81 -14.58
N TRP A 140 22.83 0.13 -14.58
CA TRP A 140 22.58 1.57 -14.43
C TRP A 140 22.53 2.32 -15.76
N ALA A 141 22.90 1.67 -16.88
CA ALA A 141 22.95 2.32 -18.18
C ALA A 141 21.54 2.63 -18.73
N LYS A 142 20.58 1.72 -18.49
CA LYS A 142 19.17 1.91 -18.84
C LYS A 142 18.29 1.03 -17.93
N PRO A 143 17.98 1.48 -16.70
CA PRO A 143 17.17 0.70 -15.77
C PRO A 143 15.74 0.56 -16.30
N SER A 144 15.22 -0.66 -16.32
CA SER A 144 13.81 -0.91 -16.61
C SER A 144 12.90 -0.37 -15.51
N ASP A 145 11.59 -0.26 -15.75
CA ASP A 145 10.68 0.23 -14.70
C ASP A 145 10.63 -0.75 -13.51
N THR A 146 10.71 -2.05 -13.76
CA THR A 146 10.89 -3.08 -12.72
C THR A 146 12.19 -2.87 -11.92
N ASP A 147 13.28 -2.46 -12.57
CA ASP A 147 14.55 -2.18 -11.89
C ASP A 147 14.44 -0.95 -10.97
N LYS A 148 13.71 0.08 -11.42
CA LYS A 148 13.47 1.30 -10.63
C LYS A 148 12.63 0.99 -9.39
N ASP A 149 11.60 0.17 -9.52
CA ASP A 149 10.77 -0.25 -8.40
C ASP A 149 11.56 -1.07 -7.37
N GLU A 150 12.38 -2.02 -7.83
CA GLU A 150 13.29 -2.77 -6.95
C GLU A 150 14.26 -1.84 -6.21
N LEU A 151 14.88 -0.89 -6.91
CA LEU A 151 15.78 0.09 -6.32
C LEU A 151 15.06 1.00 -5.30
N ALA A 152 13.84 1.42 -5.60
CA ALA A 152 13.06 2.31 -4.74
C ALA A 152 12.61 1.62 -3.44
N HIS A 153 12.14 0.38 -3.52
CA HIS A 153 11.61 -0.35 -2.37
C HIS A 153 12.69 -1.04 -1.53
N GLN A 154 13.73 -1.58 -2.17
CA GLN A 154 14.71 -2.43 -1.47
C GLN A 154 16.04 -1.73 -1.18
N ILE A 155 16.44 -0.74 -1.98
CA ILE A 155 17.78 -0.12 -1.88
C ILE A 155 17.73 1.31 -1.30
N ALA A 156 16.71 2.10 -1.62
CA ALA A 156 16.64 3.52 -1.25
C ALA A 156 16.81 3.79 0.26
N GLY A 157 16.30 2.90 1.10
CA GLY A 157 16.34 2.98 2.56
C GLY A 157 17.64 2.48 3.20
N LEU A 158 18.55 1.85 2.44
CA LEU A 158 19.70 1.16 3.00
C LEU A 158 20.79 2.11 3.53
N PRO A 159 21.52 1.69 4.58
CA PRO A 159 22.60 2.49 5.16
C PRO A 159 23.78 2.63 4.20
N THR A 160 24.32 3.84 4.09
CA THR A 160 25.48 4.17 3.26
C THR A 160 26.59 4.82 4.07
N GLN A 161 27.84 4.67 3.62
CA GLN A 161 29.04 5.21 4.28
C GLN A 161 29.43 6.61 3.81
N LEU A 162 28.59 7.29 3.01
CA LEU A 162 28.83 8.67 2.60
C LEU A 162 28.90 9.63 3.79
N ASP A 163 29.71 10.68 3.62
CA ASP A 163 29.81 11.78 4.58
C ASP A 163 28.44 12.39 4.91
N ARG A 164 28.33 12.88 6.14
CA ARG A 164 27.11 13.53 6.61
C ARG A 164 26.97 14.90 5.97
N GLU A 165 26.07 15.00 4.99
CA GLU A 165 25.62 16.30 4.48
C GLU A 165 24.63 16.97 5.45
N SER A 166 24.61 18.31 5.44
CA SER A 166 23.63 19.11 6.17
C SER A 166 22.19 18.72 5.80
N GLU A 167 21.32 18.65 6.80
CA GLU A 167 19.89 18.39 6.60
C GLU A 167 19.25 19.47 5.71
N ASP A 168 19.66 20.72 5.86
CA ASP A 168 19.12 21.85 5.09
C ASP A 168 19.49 21.73 3.61
N ALA A 169 20.72 21.27 3.30
CA ALA A 169 21.15 20.98 1.94
C ALA A 169 20.35 19.82 1.31
N LYS A 170 20.03 18.77 2.08
CA LYS A 170 19.21 17.65 1.61
C LYS A 170 17.77 18.05 1.33
N ARG A 171 17.17 18.88 2.20
CA ARG A 171 15.83 19.43 1.99
C ARG A 171 15.78 20.31 0.75
N PHE A 172 16.80 21.14 0.54
CA PHE A 172 16.91 21.95 -0.66
C PHE A 172 17.09 21.10 -1.92
N ASP A 173 17.96 20.08 -1.88
CA ASP A 173 18.11 19.11 -2.97
C ASP A 173 16.75 18.48 -3.34
N LEU A 174 15.97 18.03 -2.35
CA LEU A 174 14.66 17.42 -2.58
C LEU A 174 13.65 18.42 -3.17
N LEU A 175 13.64 19.66 -2.68
CA LEU A 175 12.78 20.71 -3.17
C LEU A 175 13.05 21.03 -4.65
N VAL A 176 14.33 21.12 -5.04
CA VAL A 176 14.69 21.38 -6.45
C VAL A 176 14.44 20.14 -7.34
N LEU A 177 14.67 18.93 -6.85
CA LEU A 177 14.34 17.69 -7.59
C LEU A 177 12.84 17.61 -7.86
N ASN A 178 12.00 17.87 -6.85
CA ASN A 178 10.54 17.91 -7.02
C ASN A 178 10.13 19.01 -8.01
N LEU A 179 10.81 20.16 -8.02
CA LEU A 179 10.58 21.22 -9.00
C LEU A 179 10.95 20.77 -10.44
N GLN A 180 12.05 20.04 -10.62
CA GLN A 180 12.45 19.46 -11.91
C GLN A 180 11.44 18.42 -12.43
N LEU A 181 10.91 17.59 -11.52
CA LEU A 181 9.84 16.63 -11.82
C LEU A 181 8.55 17.36 -12.20
N ALA A 182 8.12 18.35 -11.40
CA ALA A 182 6.93 19.15 -11.65
C ALA A 182 6.96 19.87 -13.00
N LEU A 183 8.13 20.39 -13.40
CA LEU A 183 8.34 21.03 -14.70
C LEU A 183 8.08 20.04 -15.85
N SER A 184 8.41 18.77 -15.65
CA SER A 184 8.29 17.73 -16.68
C SER A 184 6.87 17.16 -16.77
N SER A 185 6.17 17.07 -15.65
CA SER A 185 4.81 16.52 -15.53
C SER A 185 3.68 17.57 -15.55
N ARG A 186 4.00 18.88 -15.54
CA ARG A 186 3.05 20.02 -15.47
C ARG A 186 2.13 20.00 -14.24
N GLU A 187 2.70 19.65 -13.10
CA GLU A 187 1.96 19.48 -11.85
C GLU A 187 1.65 20.82 -11.14
N PRO A 188 0.55 20.92 -10.36
CA PRO A 188 0.11 22.16 -9.73
C PRO A 188 1.06 22.65 -8.63
N PHE A 189 1.93 21.79 -8.09
CA PHE A 189 2.89 22.17 -7.06
C PHE A 189 4.14 22.88 -7.60
N TYR A 190 4.30 23.01 -8.94
CA TYR A 190 5.40 23.75 -9.56
C TYR A 190 5.49 25.19 -9.02
N GLU A 191 4.38 25.93 -9.03
CA GLU A 191 4.34 27.34 -8.59
C GLU A 191 4.68 27.49 -7.10
N ARG A 192 4.24 26.54 -6.27
CA ARG A 192 4.56 26.52 -4.85
C ARG A 192 6.06 26.30 -4.64
N SER A 193 6.65 25.34 -5.33
CA SER A 193 8.08 25.03 -5.24
C SER A 193 8.94 26.17 -5.80
N LYS A 194 8.54 26.80 -6.92
CA LYS A 194 9.17 28.00 -7.47
C LYS A 194 9.22 29.13 -6.43
N LYS A 195 8.07 29.47 -5.83
CA LYS A 195 8.01 30.50 -4.77
C LYS A 195 8.93 30.19 -3.59
N GLN A 196 9.04 28.92 -3.21
CA GLN A 196 9.95 28.51 -2.14
C GLN A 196 11.43 28.67 -2.54
N VAL A 197 11.83 28.30 -3.76
CA VAL A 197 13.20 28.53 -4.27
C VAL A 197 13.53 30.03 -4.26
N VAL A 198 12.63 30.87 -4.79
CA VAL A 198 12.81 32.33 -4.83
C VAL A 198 12.92 32.91 -3.41
N ALA A 199 12.10 32.46 -2.47
CA ALA A 199 12.20 32.89 -1.07
C ALA A 199 13.53 32.49 -0.42
N ILE A 200 14.03 31.28 -0.71
CA ILE A 200 15.36 30.83 -0.23
C ILE A 200 16.46 31.70 -0.85
N ALA A 201 16.37 32.04 -2.14
CA ALA A 201 17.32 32.92 -2.80
C ALA A 201 17.34 34.33 -2.16
N GLY A 202 16.18 34.90 -1.84
CA GLY A 202 16.10 36.20 -1.12
C GLY A 202 16.73 36.14 0.27
N LEU A 203 16.50 35.07 1.04
CA LEU A 203 17.16 34.87 2.34
C LEU A 203 18.68 34.71 2.22
N LEU A 204 19.17 34.15 1.11
CA LEU A 204 20.61 34.07 0.84
C LEU A 204 21.18 35.43 0.45
N GLU A 205 20.44 36.26 -0.29
CA GLU A 205 20.86 37.63 -0.64
C GLU A 205 21.12 38.50 0.60
N GLU A 206 20.28 38.37 1.64
CA GLU A 206 20.48 39.04 2.94
C GLU A 206 21.82 38.66 3.60
N LYS A 207 22.39 37.50 3.28
CA LYS A 207 23.68 37.00 3.81
C LYS A 207 24.88 37.38 2.93
N SER A 208 24.82 38.52 2.25
CA SER A 208 25.87 39.10 1.40
C SER A 208 27.24 39.33 2.07
N THR A 209 27.27 39.32 3.41
CA THR A 209 28.50 39.41 4.22
C THR A 209 29.39 38.17 4.06
N ILE A 210 28.80 37.01 3.75
CA ILE A 210 29.51 35.73 3.59
C ILE A 210 30.16 35.66 2.20
N SER A 211 31.49 35.49 2.15
CA SER A 211 32.26 35.43 0.89
C SER A 211 31.75 34.38 -0.10
N LYS A 212 31.37 33.18 0.39
CA LYS A 212 30.81 32.11 -0.46
C LYS A 212 29.49 32.52 -1.13
N VAL A 213 28.63 33.24 -0.41
CA VAL A 213 27.35 33.75 -0.93
C VAL A 213 27.60 34.88 -1.93
N ARG A 214 28.51 35.81 -1.59
CA ARG A 214 28.87 36.94 -2.47
C ARG A 214 29.37 36.48 -3.84
N LYS A 215 30.12 35.38 -3.92
CA LYS A 215 30.57 34.78 -5.19
C LYS A 215 29.42 34.36 -6.11
N GLN A 216 28.25 34.03 -5.55
CA GLN A 216 27.06 33.62 -6.30
C GLN A 216 25.97 34.71 -6.36
N MET A 217 26.27 35.94 -5.90
CA MET A 217 25.26 37.00 -5.73
C MET A 217 24.55 37.36 -7.04
N SER A 218 25.31 37.50 -8.14
CA SER A 218 24.73 37.79 -9.45
C SER A 218 23.73 36.72 -9.87
N TYR A 219 24.01 35.45 -9.58
CA TYR A 219 23.11 34.34 -9.88
C TYR A 219 21.89 34.31 -8.96
N ILE A 220 22.08 34.57 -7.66
CA ILE A 220 20.99 34.67 -6.68
C ILE A 220 19.99 35.76 -7.08
N GLN A 221 20.46 36.91 -7.55
CA GLN A 221 19.61 38.01 -8.00
C GLN A 221 18.83 37.65 -9.27
N VAL A 222 19.49 37.05 -10.25
CA VAL A 222 18.85 36.64 -11.51
C VAL A 222 17.74 35.60 -11.28
N VAL A 223 17.97 34.61 -10.40
CA VAL A 223 16.98 33.56 -10.06
C VAL A 223 15.72 34.14 -9.40
N GLN A 224 15.80 35.31 -8.78
CA GLN A 224 14.64 35.98 -8.17
C GLN A 224 13.77 36.74 -9.19
N THR A 225 14.28 36.97 -10.40
CA THR A 225 13.55 37.72 -11.43
C THR A 225 12.61 36.82 -12.25
N ASP A 226 11.41 37.32 -12.56
CA ASP A 226 10.42 36.58 -13.36
C ASP A 226 10.91 36.15 -14.75
N PRO A 227 11.68 36.98 -15.52
CA PRO A 227 12.17 36.58 -16.85
C PRO A 227 13.04 35.33 -16.83
N TRP A 228 13.73 35.04 -15.73
CA TRP A 228 14.54 33.82 -15.63
C TRP A 228 13.68 32.54 -15.63
N TRP A 229 12.42 32.64 -15.21
CA TRP A 229 11.52 31.51 -15.08
C TRP A 229 10.63 31.23 -16.30
N GLU A 230 10.57 32.14 -17.28
CA GLU A 230 9.67 32.00 -18.45
C GLU A 230 10.00 30.77 -19.31
N ASP A 231 11.28 30.51 -19.56
CA ASP A 231 11.77 29.37 -20.36
C ASP A 231 12.68 28.43 -19.54
N VAL A 232 12.35 28.21 -18.27
CA VAL A 232 13.21 27.41 -17.39
C VAL A 232 13.29 25.95 -17.84
N THR A 233 14.49 25.39 -17.82
CA THR A 233 14.76 24.01 -18.21
C THR A 233 15.31 23.18 -17.05
N VAL A 234 15.19 21.85 -17.12
CA VAL A 234 15.74 20.94 -16.10
C VAL A 234 17.24 21.18 -15.82
N PRO A 235 18.11 21.38 -16.84
CA PRO A 235 19.51 21.71 -16.60
C PRO A 235 19.70 23.02 -15.84
N MET A 236 18.91 24.07 -16.12
CA MET A 236 18.96 25.33 -15.37
C MET A 236 18.62 25.15 -13.89
N LEU A 237 17.61 24.32 -13.58
CA LEU A 237 17.26 23.98 -12.20
C LEU A 237 18.35 23.17 -11.50
N GLU A 238 19.04 22.29 -12.22
CA GLU A 238 20.17 21.53 -11.65
C GLU A 238 21.36 22.43 -11.29
N VAL A 239 21.58 23.50 -12.06
CA VAL A 239 22.56 24.54 -11.73
C VAL A 239 22.18 25.26 -10.44
N ILE A 240 20.89 25.63 -10.26
CA ILE A 240 20.40 26.19 -8.99
C ILE A 240 20.75 25.25 -7.83
N ARG A 241 20.40 23.97 -7.97
CA ARG A 241 20.63 22.96 -6.93
C ARG A 241 22.10 22.92 -6.52
N ARG A 242 23.01 22.80 -7.50
CA ARG A 242 24.46 22.70 -7.24
C ARG A 242 25.04 23.96 -6.62
N ARG A 243 24.68 25.14 -7.13
CA ARG A 243 25.27 26.42 -6.70
C ARG A 243 24.76 26.89 -5.34
N LEU A 244 23.49 26.61 -5.00
CA LEU A 244 22.86 27.13 -3.79
C LEU A 244 22.87 26.14 -2.61
N ARG A 245 22.93 24.81 -2.83
CA ARG A 245 22.80 23.80 -1.76
C ARG A 245 23.72 24.01 -0.55
N ASP A 246 24.98 24.35 -0.80
CA ASP A 246 25.98 24.53 0.25
C ASP A 246 25.87 25.91 0.93
N LEU A 247 25.06 26.81 0.36
CA LEU A 247 24.78 28.13 0.91
C LEU A 247 23.57 28.12 1.84
N VAL A 248 22.59 27.23 1.61
CA VAL A 248 21.34 27.16 2.41
C VAL A 248 21.59 26.97 3.91
N GLN A 249 22.68 26.29 4.28
CA GLN A 249 23.06 26.11 5.69
C GLN A 249 23.36 27.43 6.44
N PHE A 250 23.63 28.53 5.71
CA PHE A 250 23.88 29.84 6.31
C PHE A 250 22.60 30.62 6.62
N ILE A 251 21.44 30.11 6.21
CA ILE A 251 20.15 30.70 6.55
C ILE A 251 19.88 30.39 8.02
N GLU A 252 19.80 31.44 8.83
CA GLU A 252 19.46 31.30 10.24
C GLU A 252 18.08 30.67 10.38
N LYS A 253 18.00 29.57 11.11
CA LYS A 253 16.72 28.99 11.50
C LYS A 253 16.03 30.03 12.37
N LYS A 254 14.89 30.57 11.91
CA LYS A 254 14.01 31.37 12.77
C LYS A 254 13.86 30.59 14.07
N LYS A 255 14.33 31.15 15.19
CA LYS A 255 14.26 30.52 16.51
C LYS A 255 12.80 30.14 16.74
N ARG A 256 12.47 28.86 16.57
CA ARG A 256 11.16 28.35 16.99
C ARG A 256 11.19 28.45 18.50
N GLN A 257 10.32 29.26 19.08
CA GLN A 257 10.17 29.26 20.53
C GLN A 257 9.84 27.83 20.94
N PRO A 258 10.59 27.21 21.87
CA PRO A 258 10.22 25.90 22.38
C PRO A 258 8.83 26.02 22.98
N ILE A 259 7.86 25.30 22.40
CA ILE A 259 6.51 25.21 22.94
C ILE A 259 6.59 24.13 24.01
N TYR A 260 6.55 24.54 25.27
CA TYR A 260 6.41 23.62 26.39
C TYR A 260 4.92 23.31 26.53
N THR A 261 4.52 22.12 26.08
CA THR A 261 3.17 21.60 26.27
C THR A 261 3.11 20.88 27.61
N ASP A 262 2.92 21.64 28.69
CA ASP A 262 2.56 21.10 30.02
C ASP A 262 1.04 21.21 30.14
N PHE A 263 0.35 20.17 29.67
CA PHE A 263 -1.10 20.06 29.78
C PHE A 263 -1.40 19.11 30.95
N GLU A 264 -2.15 19.59 31.93
CA GLU A 264 -2.83 18.70 32.87
C GLU A 264 -4.03 18.10 32.13
N ASP A 265 -4.10 16.78 32.05
CA ASP A 265 -5.25 16.08 31.47
C ASP A 265 -6.48 16.38 32.32
N LEU A 266 -7.35 17.25 31.80
CA LEU A 266 -8.69 17.44 32.34
C LEU A 266 -9.57 16.33 31.78
N LEU A 267 -9.91 15.34 32.61
CA LEU A 267 -10.96 14.38 32.30
C LEU A 267 -12.28 15.17 32.19
N GLY A 268 -12.71 15.43 30.96
CA GLY A 268 -14.05 15.94 30.66
C GLY A 268 -15.10 14.84 30.79
N ASP A 269 -16.38 15.22 30.69
CA ASP A 269 -17.48 14.25 30.67
C ASP A 269 -17.37 13.32 29.46
N GLU A 270 -17.69 12.04 29.68
CA GLU A 270 -17.67 11.01 28.65
C GLU A 270 -18.55 11.45 27.47
N THR A 271 -17.93 11.60 26.31
CA THR A 271 -18.66 11.84 25.07
C THR A 271 -18.58 10.54 24.27
N GLU A 272 -19.72 9.86 24.10
CA GLU A 272 -19.82 8.75 23.15
C GLU A 272 -19.60 9.30 21.75
N VAL A 273 -18.37 9.16 21.26
CA VAL A 273 -18.08 9.36 19.85
C VAL A 273 -18.38 8.03 19.16
N GLY A 274 -19.56 7.94 18.56
CA GLY A 274 -19.88 6.85 17.64
C GLY A 274 -18.87 6.86 16.50
N PHE A 275 -17.83 6.04 16.59
CA PHE A 275 -16.97 5.78 15.46
C PHE A 275 -17.86 5.19 14.36
N ARG A 276 -17.94 5.84 13.19
CA ARG A 276 -18.29 5.09 11.97
C ARG A 276 -17.17 4.08 11.80
N GLN A 277 -17.42 2.86 12.25
CA GLN A 277 -16.45 1.79 12.25
C GLN A 277 -15.96 1.63 10.82
N PHE A 278 -14.65 1.83 10.61
CA PHE A 278 -13.98 1.22 9.49
C PHE A 278 -14.13 -0.29 9.72
N ALA A 279 -15.14 -0.90 9.08
CA ALA A 279 -15.29 -2.34 9.06
C ALA A 279 -14.08 -2.92 8.31
N GLY A 280 -13.06 -3.30 9.06
CA GLY A 280 -12.04 -4.21 8.54
C GLY A 280 -12.71 -5.54 8.19
N GLN A 281 -12.18 -6.27 7.21
CA GLN A 281 -12.69 -7.58 6.84
C GLN A 281 -12.76 -8.55 8.04
N ASP A 282 -11.86 -8.40 9.03
CA ASP A 282 -11.86 -9.18 10.29
C ASP A 282 -13.10 -8.96 11.18
N THR A 283 -13.76 -7.79 11.10
CA THR A 283 -15.00 -7.54 11.85
C THR A 283 -16.18 -8.30 11.26
N PHE A 284 -16.20 -8.45 9.93
CA PHE A 284 -17.30 -9.14 9.23
C PHE A 284 -17.30 -10.64 9.51
N GLU A 285 -16.13 -11.29 9.52
CA GLU A 285 -16.03 -12.73 9.82
C GLU A 285 -16.44 -13.04 11.27
N ARG A 286 -16.07 -12.19 12.23
CA ARG A 286 -16.49 -12.32 13.63
C ARG A 286 -17.98 -12.16 13.80
N LEU A 287 -18.57 -11.13 13.20
CA LEU A 287 -20.01 -10.90 13.22
C LEU A 287 -20.77 -12.06 12.54
N ARG A 288 -20.24 -12.60 11.44
CA ARG A 288 -20.80 -13.78 10.77
C ARG A 288 -20.82 -15.00 11.68
N SER A 289 -19.73 -15.22 12.42
CA SER A 289 -19.63 -16.30 13.41
C SER A 289 -20.60 -16.12 14.58
N GLU A 290 -20.81 -14.90 15.07
CA GLU A 290 -21.74 -14.59 16.16
C GLU A 290 -23.20 -14.73 15.71
N ALA A 291 -23.54 -14.24 14.52
CA ALA A 291 -24.86 -14.44 13.90
C ALA A 291 -25.17 -15.94 13.69
N GLN A 292 -24.18 -16.70 13.21
CA GLN A 292 -24.31 -18.15 13.04
C GLN A 292 -24.52 -18.88 14.38
N ALA A 293 -23.81 -18.50 15.44
CA ALA A 293 -23.98 -19.08 16.76
C ALA A 293 -25.37 -18.76 17.33
N SER A 294 -25.80 -17.50 17.25
CA SER A 294 -27.11 -17.07 17.75
C SER A 294 -28.27 -17.77 17.01
N LEU A 295 -28.22 -17.84 15.69
CA LEU A 295 -29.26 -18.53 14.91
C LEU A 295 -29.31 -20.05 15.20
N ARG A 296 -28.16 -20.67 15.50
CA ARG A 296 -28.10 -22.09 15.89
C ARG A 296 -28.60 -22.34 17.31
N GLU A 297 -28.52 -21.36 18.21
CA GLU A 297 -29.10 -21.46 19.55
C GLU A 297 -30.63 -21.32 19.53
N HIS A 298 -31.19 -20.71 18.48
CA HIS A 298 -32.62 -20.43 18.32
C HIS A 298 -33.34 -21.26 17.23
N PHE A 299 -33.10 -22.58 17.18
CA PHE A 299 -33.87 -23.51 16.32
C PHE A 299 -35.33 -23.75 16.79
N ASP A 300 -35.68 -23.22 17.96
CA ASP A 300 -37.04 -23.20 18.48
C ASP A 300 -37.97 -22.29 17.67
N ILE A 301 -37.42 -21.31 16.96
CA ILE A 301 -38.16 -20.37 16.12
C ILE A 301 -38.52 -21.02 14.78
N ASP A 302 -39.81 -20.97 14.42
CA ASP A 302 -40.33 -21.64 13.23
C ASP A 302 -39.70 -21.11 11.93
N ALA A 303 -39.37 -19.82 11.83
CA ALA A 303 -38.72 -19.24 10.66
C ALA A 303 -37.31 -19.80 10.40
N VAL A 304 -36.49 -19.98 11.45
CA VAL A 304 -35.15 -20.58 11.35
C VAL A 304 -35.26 -22.07 11.01
N ARG A 305 -36.23 -22.77 11.62
CA ARG A 305 -36.48 -24.19 11.32
C ARG A 305 -36.87 -24.40 9.86
N LYS A 306 -37.78 -23.57 9.31
CA LYS A 306 -38.19 -23.62 7.90
C LYS A 306 -37.00 -23.45 6.96
N LEU A 307 -36.10 -22.51 7.25
CA LEU A 307 -34.86 -22.33 6.47
C LEU A 307 -33.97 -23.57 6.50
N TRP A 308 -33.82 -24.17 7.67
CA TRP A 308 -32.97 -25.36 7.88
C TRP A 308 -33.58 -26.64 7.29
N THR A 309 -34.91 -26.75 7.22
CA THR A 309 -35.62 -27.91 6.63
C THR A 309 -36.03 -27.71 5.17
N SER A 310 -35.60 -26.62 4.52
CA SER A 310 -35.96 -26.26 3.14
C SER A 310 -37.47 -26.09 2.90
N GLU A 311 -38.21 -25.59 3.87
CA GLU A 311 -39.64 -25.26 3.73
C GLU A 311 -39.84 -23.83 3.17
N PRO A 312 -40.93 -23.57 2.43
CA PRO A 312 -41.20 -22.24 1.89
C PRO A 312 -41.37 -21.19 2.99
N LEU A 313 -40.69 -20.05 2.84
CA LEU A 313 -40.83 -18.90 3.74
C LEU A 313 -42.01 -18.00 3.36
N ALA A 314 -42.74 -17.54 4.37
CA ALA A 314 -43.72 -16.47 4.22
C ALA A 314 -43.13 -15.11 4.65
N GLN A 315 -43.76 -14.02 4.24
CA GLN A 315 -43.26 -12.67 4.54
C GLN A 315 -43.15 -12.36 6.05
N HIS A 316 -43.99 -12.98 6.88
CA HIS A 316 -43.90 -12.82 8.35
C HIS A 316 -42.64 -13.51 8.91
N ASP A 317 -42.24 -14.66 8.35
CA ASP A 317 -41.04 -15.38 8.76
C ASP A 317 -39.79 -14.51 8.52
N LEU A 318 -39.74 -13.74 7.43
CA LEU A 318 -38.63 -12.82 7.16
C LEU A 318 -38.56 -11.68 8.19
N ASN A 319 -39.71 -11.13 8.61
CA ASN A 319 -39.74 -10.08 9.61
C ASN A 319 -39.26 -10.60 10.98
N ASP A 320 -39.63 -11.83 11.33
CA ASP A 320 -39.18 -12.47 12.57
C ASP A 320 -37.66 -12.68 12.57
N LEU A 321 -37.10 -13.14 11.43
CA LEU A 321 -35.64 -13.28 11.24
C LEU A 321 -34.91 -11.93 11.34
N GLU A 322 -35.48 -10.85 10.80
CA GLU A 322 -34.93 -9.51 10.92
C GLU A 322 -34.94 -9.02 12.38
N SER A 323 -36.02 -9.28 13.14
CA SER A 323 -36.09 -8.92 14.56
C SER A 323 -35.00 -9.60 15.37
N ILE A 324 -34.78 -10.91 15.16
CA ILE A 324 -33.80 -11.70 15.92
C ILE A 324 -32.37 -11.19 15.74
N LEU A 325 -32.00 -10.81 14.51
CA LEU A 325 -30.65 -10.28 14.25
C LEU A 325 -30.47 -8.87 14.83
N ASN A 326 -31.54 -8.07 14.88
CA ASN A 326 -31.52 -6.73 15.47
C ASN A 326 -31.52 -6.77 17.01
N ASP A 327 -32.30 -7.66 17.64
CA ASP A 327 -32.47 -7.75 19.09
C ASP A 327 -31.20 -8.22 19.81
N ASN A 328 -30.37 -9.04 19.16
CA ASN A 328 -29.12 -9.58 19.75
C ASN A 328 -27.93 -8.61 19.72
N GLN A 329 -28.11 -7.32 19.36
CA GLN A 329 -27.03 -6.33 19.16
C GLN A 329 -25.96 -6.73 18.13
N ILE A 330 -26.22 -7.77 17.33
CA ILE A 330 -25.37 -8.21 16.22
C ILE A 330 -25.65 -7.36 14.96
N GLY A 331 -26.90 -6.91 14.79
CA GLY A 331 -27.34 -6.08 13.68
C GLY A 331 -27.04 -4.59 13.89
N ASN A 332 -25.94 -4.09 13.32
CA ASN A 332 -25.98 -2.72 12.81
C ASN A 332 -27.03 -2.75 11.66
N PRO A 333 -28.07 -1.89 11.66
CA PRO A 333 -29.04 -1.84 10.57
C PRO A 333 -28.37 -1.67 9.19
N GLU A 334 -27.20 -1.03 9.13
CA GLU A 334 -26.39 -0.91 7.91
C GLU A 334 -25.90 -2.27 7.38
N TYR A 335 -25.68 -3.29 8.23
CA TYR A 335 -25.27 -4.64 7.79
C TYR A 335 -26.43 -5.46 7.25
N VAL A 336 -27.63 -5.33 7.81
CA VAL A 336 -28.84 -5.95 7.23
C VAL A 336 -29.08 -5.37 5.84
N GLU A 337 -28.81 -4.09 5.67
CA GLU A 337 -28.91 -3.39 4.38
C GLU A 337 -27.79 -3.82 3.40
N GLN A 338 -26.54 -3.98 3.85
CA GLN A 338 -25.45 -4.54 3.03
C GLN A 338 -25.69 -6.00 2.65
N ALA A 339 -26.17 -6.84 3.57
CA ALA A 339 -26.50 -8.24 3.30
C ALA A 339 -27.62 -8.36 2.25
N LYS A 340 -28.60 -7.46 2.28
CA LYS A 340 -29.63 -7.32 1.24
C LYS A 340 -29.09 -6.84 -0.11
N GLN A 341 -27.93 -6.17 -0.14
CA GLN A 341 -27.28 -5.71 -1.37
C GLN A 341 -26.36 -6.77 -1.98
N GLU A 342 -25.68 -7.57 -1.16
CA GLU A 342 -24.78 -8.65 -1.61
C GLU A 342 -25.52 -9.94 -1.96
N CYS A 343 -26.62 -10.23 -1.29
CA CYS A 343 -27.47 -11.39 -1.56
C CYS A 343 -28.80 -10.96 -2.18
N GLU A 344 -29.29 -11.69 -3.18
CA GLU A 344 -30.56 -11.39 -3.86
C GLU A 344 -31.79 -11.39 -2.93
N SER A 345 -31.71 -12.06 -1.78
CA SER A 345 -32.76 -12.09 -0.75
C SER A 345 -32.15 -12.25 0.64
N PHE A 346 -32.76 -11.60 1.64
CA PHE A 346 -32.38 -11.74 3.05
C PHE A 346 -32.50 -13.19 3.55
N GLY A 347 -33.51 -13.94 3.10
CA GLY A 347 -33.67 -15.34 3.48
C GLY A 347 -32.53 -16.23 2.96
N LEU A 348 -31.97 -15.94 1.78
CA LEU A 348 -30.79 -16.63 1.25
C LEU A 348 -29.54 -16.33 2.09
N PHE A 349 -29.38 -15.08 2.53
CA PHE A 349 -28.30 -14.69 3.42
C PHE A 349 -28.36 -15.47 4.73
N VAL A 350 -29.52 -15.47 5.41
CA VAL A 350 -29.70 -16.20 6.67
C VAL A 350 -29.47 -17.71 6.47
N ARG A 351 -29.97 -18.29 5.37
CA ARG A 351 -29.71 -19.69 5.02
C ARG A 351 -28.23 -20.01 4.86
N SER A 352 -27.45 -19.07 4.31
CA SER A 352 -26.00 -19.22 4.18
C SER A 352 -25.23 -19.24 5.50
N LEU A 353 -25.86 -18.77 6.58
CA LEU A 353 -25.30 -18.79 7.93
C LEU A 353 -25.67 -20.07 8.67
N VAL A 354 -26.93 -20.51 8.55
CA VAL A 354 -27.46 -21.67 9.29
C VAL A 354 -27.03 -22.99 8.65
N GLY A 355 -27.03 -23.07 7.32
CA GLY A 355 -26.85 -24.32 6.58
C GLY A 355 -28.18 -25.05 6.34
N LEU A 356 -28.09 -26.27 5.82
CA LEU A 356 -29.24 -27.15 5.55
C LEU A 356 -29.18 -28.43 6.40
N ASP A 357 -30.34 -28.96 6.79
CA ASP A 357 -30.41 -30.27 7.43
C ASP A 357 -29.91 -31.36 6.47
N ARG A 358 -29.02 -32.23 6.98
CA ARG A 358 -28.37 -33.29 6.19
C ARG A 358 -29.35 -34.38 5.74
N GLU A 359 -30.33 -34.73 6.57
CA GLU A 359 -31.36 -35.71 6.20
C GLU A 359 -32.30 -35.14 5.13
N VAL A 360 -32.66 -33.86 5.23
CA VAL A 360 -33.45 -33.16 4.21
C VAL A 360 -32.69 -33.09 2.88
N ALA A 361 -31.43 -32.64 2.90
CA ALA A 361 -30.60 -32.57 1.70
C ALA A 361 -30.45 -33.94 1.02
N ARG A 362 -30.24 -34.99 1.82
CA ARG A 362 -30.17 -36.38 1.34
C ARG A 362 -31.50 -36.88 0.79
N ARG A 363 -32.64 -36.48 1.36
CA ARG A 363 -33.96 -36.89 0.86
C ARG A 363 -34.24 -36.24 -0.50
N LEU A 364 -33.97 -34.94 -0.64
CA LEU A 364 -34.15 -34.18 -1.88
C LEU A 364 -33.30 -34.77 -3.01
N PHE A 365 -32.01 -35.01 -2.78
CA PHE A 365 -31.13 -35.66 -3.76
C PHE A 365 -31.29 -37.19 -3.81
N GLY A 366 -31.99 -37.79 -2.84
CA GLY A 366 -32.23 -39.22 -2.76
C GLY A 366 -33.18 -39.69 -3.86
N GLU A 367 -34.18 -38.90 -4.20
CA GLU A 367 -35.08 -39.15 -5.33
C GLU A 367 -34.32 -39.10 -6.67
N PHE A 368 -33.37 -38.17 -6.81
CA PHE A 368 -32.48 -38.11 -7.97
C PHE A 368 -31.63 -39.39 -8.08
N LEU A 369 -31.07 -39.86 -6.95
CA LEU A 369 -30.21 -41.05 -6.92
C LEU A 369 -30.94 -42.39 -7.09
N GLN A 370 -32.27 -42.45 -6.96
CA GLN A 370 -33.05 -43.70 -7.02
C GLN A 370 -33.38 -44.18 -8.45
N GLY A 371 -33.21 -43.32 -9.46
CA GLY A 371 -33.69 -43.58 -10.83
C GLY A 371 -32.65 -44.08 -11.85
N SER A 372 -31.36 -44.23 -11.50
CA SER A 372 -30.30 -44.58 -12.47
C SER A 372 -29.12 -45.32 -11.81
N GLU A 373 -28.39 -46.13 -12.59
CA GLU A 373 -27.10 -46.69 -12.15
C GLU A 373 -26.02 -45.61 -12.21
N TYR A 374 -25.86 -44.86 -11.11
CA TYR A 374 -24.84 -43.83 -10.99
C TYR A 374 -23.45 -44.44 -10.73
N ASN A 375 -22.43 -43.90 -11.38
CA ASN A 375 -21.04 -44.30 -11.16
C ASN A 375 -20.45 -43.65 -9.88
N ALA A 376 -19.30 -44.14 -9.41
CA ALA A 376 -18.68 -43.67 -8.17
C ALA A 376 -18.42 -42.15 -8.16
N ASN A 377 -17.97 -41.59 -9.29
CA ASN A 377 -17.66 -40.16 -9.40
C ASN A 377 -18.93 -39.30 -9.40
N GLN A 378 -20.04 -39.77 -9.99
CA GLN A 378 -21.35 -39.10 -9.93
C GLN A 378 -21.86 -39.04 -8.49
N ILE A 379 -21.77 -40.16 -7.76
CA ILE A 379 -22.18 -40.25 -6.36
C ILE A 379 -21.31 -39.34 -5.48
N GLU A 380 -20.00 -39.29 -5.74
CA GLU A 380 -19.08 -38.42 -5.02
C GLU A 380 -19.41 -36.94 -5.25
N LEU A 381 -19.65 -36.51 -6.49
CA LEU A 381 -20.03 -35.13 -6.80
C LEU A 381 -21.33 -34.74 -6.08
N ILE A 382 -22.36 -35.60 -6.12
CA ILE A 382 -23.63 -35.34 -5.42
C ILE A 382 -23.42 -35.26 -3.90
N ASN A 383 -22.58 -36.11 -3.31
CA ASN A 383 -22.25 -36.01 -1.89
C ASN A 383 -21.51 -34.71 -1.55
N MET A 384 -20.63 -34.23 -2.44
CA MET A 384 -19.99 -32.91 -2.27
C MET A 384 -21.03 -31.79 -2.32
N VAL A 385 -22.00 -31.85 -3.24
CA VAL A 385 -23.11 -30.87 -3.31
C VAL A 385 -23.95 -30.92 -2.02
N ILE A 386 -24.29 -32.11 -1.53
CA ILE A 386 -25.03 -32.29 -0.28
C ILE A 386 -24.23 -31.70 0.89
N ASN A 387 -22.92 -31.97 1.00
CA ASN A 387 -22.10 -31.41 2.06
C ASN A 387 -22.02 -29.89 1.99
N HIS A 388 -21.86 -29.33 0.78
CA HIS A 388 -21.85 -27.88 0.60
C HIS A 388 -23.20 -27.24 0.96
N LEU A 389 -24.33 -27.89 0.65
CA LEU A 389 -25.65 -27.43 1.10
C LEU A 389 -25.79 -27.49 2.62
N VAL A 390 -25.24 -28.52 3.27
CA VAL A 390 -25.26 -28.64 4.74
C VAL A 390 -24.44 -27.52 5.39
N ASP A 391 -23.26 -27.21 4.86
CA ASP A 391 -22.33 -26.26 5.46
C ASP A 391 -22.66 -24.79 5.12
N HIS A 392 -23.10 -24.53 3.88
CA HIS A 392 -23.31 -23.18 3.35
C HIS A 392 -24.74 -22.88 2.95
N GLY A 393 -25.69 -23.81 3.10
CA GLY A 393 -27.14 -23.60 2.93
C GLY A 393 -27.64 -23.43 1.49
N VAL A 394 -26.78 -22.94 0.59
CA VAL A 394 -27.07 -22.66 -0.82
C VAL A 394 -25.87 -23.08 -1.67
N VAL A 395 -26.12 -23.62 -2.85
CA VAL A 395 -25.11 -23.92 -3.88
C VAL A 395 -25.52 -23.21 -5.16
N GLY A 396 -24.71 -22.27 -5.62
CA GLY A 396 -24.88 -21.66 -6.94
C GLY A 396 -24.39 -22.62 -8.03
N VAL A 397 -25.09 -22.65 -9.18
CA VAL A 397 -24.74 -23.52 -10.31
C VAL A 397 -23.30 -23.30 -10.80
N SER A 398 -22.81 -22.06 -10.74
CA SER A 398 -21.45 -21.70 -11.16
C SER A 398 -20.35 -22.35 -10.31
N ILE A 399 -20.60 -22.59 -9.02
CA ILE A 399 -19.61 -23.15 -8.08
C ILE A 399 -19.27 -24.61 -8.45
N LEU A 400 -20.19 -25.31 -9.15
CA LEU A 400 -19.95 -26.68 -9.63
C LEU A 400 -18.82 -26.76 -10.66
N TYR A 401 -18.41 -25.63 -11.25
CA TYR A 401 -17.30 -25.50 -12.20
C TYR A 401 -16.01 -24.96 -11.56
N GLU A 402 -15.96 -24.87 -10.23
CA GLU A 402 -14.79 -24.44 -9.45
C GLU A 402 -14.30 -25.54 -8.51
N SER A 403 -13.06 -25.41 -8.01
CA SER A 403 -12.54 -26.30 -6.96
C SER A 403 -13.34 -26.06 -5.66
N PRO A 404 -13.78 -27.10 -4.92
CA PRO A 404 -13.33 -28.49 -4.96
C PRO A 404 -14.10 -29.41 -5.93
N PHE A 405 -15.19 -28.95 -6.56
CA PHE A 405 -16.03 -29.79 -7.43
C PHE A 405 -15.31 -30.26 -8.70
N THR A 406 -14.42 -29.43 -9.23
CA THR A 406 -13.57 -29.77 -10.40
C THR A 406 -12.51 -30.83 -10.11
N ASP A 407 -12.25 -31.17 -8.85
CA ASP A 407 -11.24 -32.17 -8.48
C ASP A 407 -11.72 -33.59 -8.82
N VAL A 408 -13.04 -33.82 -8.78
CA VAL A 408 -13.68 -35.07 -9.21
C VAL A 408 -13.84 -35.11 -10.73
N SER A 409 -14.04 -33.94 -11.37
CA SER A 409 -14.19 -33.78 -12.81
C SER A 409 -13.47 -32.53 -13.34
N PRO A 410 -12.31 -32.66 -14.00
CA PRO A 410 -11.56 -31.50 -14.51
C PRO A 410 -12.31 -30.67 -15.56
N GLN A 411 -13.37 -31.22 -16.17
CA GLN A 411 -14.23 -30.54 -17.13
C GLN A 411 -15.60 -30.14 -16.54
N GLY A 412 -15.76 -30.23 -15.21
CA GLY A 412 -17.01 -29.91 -14.52
C GLY A 412 -18.06 -31.02 -14.61
N PRO A 413 -19.30 -30.75 -14.14
CA PRO A 413 -20.38 -31.75 -14.11
C PRO A 413 -20.76 -32.28 -15.51
N ASP A 414 -20.54 -31.50 -16.57
CA ASP A 414 -20.81 -31.84 -17.97
C ASP A 414 -20.10 -33.09 -18.48
N ALA A 415 -18.95 -33.43 -17.89
CA ALA A 415 -18.19 -34.61 -18.30
C ALA A 415 -18.66 -35.91 -17.65
N ILE A 416 -19.47 -35.83 -16.59
CA ILE A 416 -19.92 -37.01 -15.83
C ILE A 416 -21.44 -37.21 -15.92
N PHE A 417 -22.23 -36.14 -16.04
CA PHE A 417 -23.69 -36.22 -16.16
C PHE A 417 -24.16 -35.95 -17.59
N SER A 418 -25.28 -36.55 -18.00
CA SER A 418 -25.93 -36.17 -19.26
C SER A 418 -26.56 -34.79 -19.14
N ALA A 419 -26.80 -34.10 -20.27
CA ALA A 419 -27.46 -32.79 -20.27
C ALA A 419 -28.80 -32.80 -19.50
N GLU A 420 -29.62 -33.85 -19.70
CA GLU A 420 -30.89 -34.01 -18.97
C GLU A 420 -30.70 -34.20 -17.45
N GLN A 421 -29.60 -34.83 -17.02
CA GLN A 421 -29.29 -35.01 -15.60
C GLN A 421 -28.80 -33.70 -14.98
N ILE A 422 -28.05 -32.90 -15.73
CA ILE A 422 -27.58 -31.58 -15.29
C ILE A 422 -28.74 -30.62 -15.15
N ASP A 423 -29.66 -30.60 -16.13
CA ASP A 423 -30.88 -29.81 -16.06
C ASP A 423 -31.73 -30.16 -14.83
N LYS A 424 -31.78 -31.45 -14.44
CA LYS A 424 -32.45 -31.88 -13.21
C LYS A 424 -31.72 -31.40 -11.95
N ILE A 425 -30.39 -31.45 -11.92
CA ILE A 425 -29.61 -30.97 -10.78
C ILE A 425 -29.77 -29.45 -10.63
N THR A 426 -29.69 -28.70 -11.73
CA THR A 426 -29.86 -27.24 -11.70
C THR A 426 -31.28 -26.85 -11.30
N GLN A 427 -32.30 -27.55 -11.81
CA GLN A 427 -33.69 -27.35 -11.39
C GLN A 427 -33.85 -27.60 -9.89
N LEU A 428 -33.30 -28.70 -9.36
CA LEU A 428 -33.42 -29.04 -7.94
C LEU A 428 -32.69 -28.01 -7.06
N LEU A 429 -31.51 -27.54 -7.47
CA LEU A 429 -30.80 -26.45 -6.77
C LEU A 429 -31.60 -25.14 -6.77
N GLU A 430 -32.26 -24.82 -7.89
CA GLU A 430 -33.08 -23.61 -7.99
C GLU A 430 -34.39 -23.74 -7.18
N GLU A 431 -35.00 -24.92 -7.13
CA GLU A 431 -36.15 -25.21 -6.26
C GLU A 431 -35.76 -25.03 -4.78
N ILE A 432 -34.63 -25.60 -4.36
CA ILE A 432 -34.07 -25.42 -3.01
C ILE A 432 -33.82 -23.93 -2.73
N ARG A 433 -33.22 -23.20 -3.68
CA ARG A 433 -32.95 -21.76 -3.55
C ARG A 433 -34.25 -20.96 -3.40
N SER A 434 -35.26 -21.27 -4.19
CA SER A 434 -36.54 -20.56 -4.20
C SER A 434 -37.28 -20.66 -2.86
N THR A 435 -37.13 -21.75 -2.10
CA THR A 435 -37.77 -21.89 -0.77
C THR A 435 -37.28 -20.86 0.26
N ALA A 436 -36.08 -20.32 0.07
CA ALA A 436 -35.50 -19.27 0.93
C ALA A 436 -35.82 -17.84 0.44
N VAL A 437 -36.53 -17.70 -0.66
CA VAL A 437 -37.07 -16.43 -1.14
C VAL A 437 -38.55 -16.40 -0.79
N ALA A 438 -39.00 -15.37 -0.07
CA ALA A 438 -40.42 -15.29 0.29
C ALA A 438 -41.30 -15.25 -0.97
N ALA A 439 -42.37 -16.04 -0.92
CA ALA A 439 -43.35 -16.16 -2.01
C ALA A 439 -44.31 -14.96 -2.11
#